data_AF-A0A2Y9BF41-F1
#
_entry.id   AF-A0A2Y9BF41-F1
#
_cell.length_a   1.000
_cell.length_b   1.000
_cell.length_c   1.000
_cell.angle_alpha   90.00
_cell.angle_beta   90.00
_cell.angle_gamma   90.00
#
_symmetry.space_group_name_H-M   'P 1'
#
loop_
_entity.id
_entity.type
_entity.pdbx_description
1 polymer ?
#
loop_
_entity_poly.entity_id
_entity_poly.type
_entity_poly.pdbx_seq_one_letter_code
_entity_poly.pdbx_strand_id
1 'polypeptide(L)'
;MRKEYLKMITLVAASIFIYLIRGQIIESNPSANAIIRIVGIIIGVLAVIYMIVEERMNLAFFSGRSQSAGSNANASVVAGLGIALISQSWVQVLAGALVGIGVIVVVSTFFQKKTT
;
A
#
# COMPACT_ATOMS: atom_id res chain seq x y z
N MET A 1 -14.00 2.32 -14.28
CA MET A 1 -13.47 2.92 -13.03
C MET A 1 -12.09 3.49 -13.32
N ARG A 2 -11.81 4.73 -12.92
CA ARG A 2 -10.47 5.34 -13.03
C ARG A 2 -9.49 4.47 -12.22
N LYS A 3 -8.29 4.19 -12.75
CA LYS A 3 -7.31 3.24 -12.17
C LYS A 3 -6.94 3.58 -10.72
N GLU A 4 -7.04 4.86 -10.37
CA GLU A 4 -6.80 5.45 -9.06
C GLU A 4 -7.81 4.93 -8.02
N TYR A 5 -9.08 4.75 -8.37
CA TYR A 5 -10.07 4.18 -7.45
C TYR A 5 -9.75 2.73 -7.09
N LEU A 6 -9.24 1.95 -8.05
CA LEU A 6 -8.81 0.58 -7.75
C LEU A 6 -7.62 0.59 -6.78
N LYS A 7 -6.62 1.44 -7.02
CA LYS A 7 -5.47 1.65 -6.11
C LYS A 7 -5.93 2.00 -4.69
N MET A 8 -6.90 2.90 -4.55
CA MET A 8 -7.46 3.30 -3.25
C MET A 8 -8.20 2.16 -2.55
N ILE A 9 -9.08 1.45 -3.26
CA ILE A 9 -9.83 0.32 -2.71
C ILE A 9 -8.85 -0.79 -2.28
N THR A 10 -7.86 -1.11 -3.11
CA THR A 10 -6.85 -2.12 -2.82
C THR A 10 -6.01 -1.74 -1.59
N LEU A 11 -5.60 -0.47 -1.46
CA LEU A 11 -4.91 0.02 -0.27
C LEU A 11 -5.72 -0.24 1.00
N VAL A 12 -6.99 0.18 1.01
CA VAL A 12 -7.87 0.06 2.18
C VAL A 12 -8.13 -1.41 2.51
N ALA A 13 -8.47 -2.22 1.51
CA ALA A 13 -8.74 -3.65 1.69
C ALA A 13 -7.50 -4.39 2.22
N ALA A 14 -6.32 -4.14 1.65
CA ALA A 14 -5.07 -4.74 2.12
C ALA A 14 -4.74 -4.31 3.54
N SER A 15 -4.91 -3.02 3.86
CA SER A 15 -4.65 -2.49 5.21
C SER A 15 -5.50 -3.18 6.27
N ILE A 16 -6.81 -3.32 6.00
CA ILE A 16 -7.74 -3.96 6.93
C ILE A 16 -7.42 -5.45 7.08
N PHE A 17 -7.27 -6.15 5.95
CA PHE A 17 -7.03 -7.60 5.94
C PHE A 17 -5.75 -7.97 6.70
N ILE A 18 -4.66 -7.25 6.43
CA ILE A 18 -3.36 -7.51 7.08
C ILE A 18 -3.41 -7.11 8.56
N TYR A 19 -4.12 -6.04 8.91
CA TYR A 19 -4.27 -5.61 10.30
C TYR A 19 -5.01 -6.66 11.14
N LEU A 20 -5.96 -7.39 10.56
CA LEU A 20 -6.63 -8.51 11.22
C LEU A 20 -5.68 -9.69 11.42
N ILE A 21 -4.94 -10.09 10.37
CA ILE A 21 -4.04 -11.26 10.43
C ILE A 21 -2.89 -11.03 11.42
N ARG A 22 -2.26 -9.85 11.39
CA ARG A 22 -1.13 -9.57 12.27
C ARG A 22 -1.53 -9.63 13.76
N GLY A 23 -2.80 -9.40 14.09
CA GLY A 23 -3.30 -9.49 15.46
C GLY A 23 -3.03 -10.86 16.06
N GLN A 24 -3.26 -11.92 15.29
CA GLN A 24 -3.00 -13.31 15.67
C GLN A 24 -1.50 -13.58 15.91
N ILE A 25 -0.61 -12.91 15.15
CA ILE A 25 0.84 -13.05 15.29
C ILE A 25 1.33 -12.34 16.56
N ILE A 26 0.80 -11.15 16.85
CA ILE A 26 1.21 -10.38 18.03
C ILE A 26 0.69 -11.01 19.31
N GLU A 27 -0.54 -11.55 19.29
CA GLU A 27 -1.11 -12.26 20.45
C GLU A 27 -0.28 -13.51 20.82
N SER A 28 0.22 -14.23 19.82
CA SER A 28 1.07 -15.41 20.02
C SER A 28 2.53 -15.06 20.38
N ASN A 29 3.04 -13.90 19.96
CA ASN A 29 4.37 -13.43 20.30
C ASN A 29 4.42 -11.91 20.50
N PRO A 30 4.12 -11.41 21.72
CA PRO A 30 4.09 -9.97 21.99
C PRO A 30 5.43 -9.26 21.74
N SER A 31 6.55 -9.98 21.93
CA SER A 31 7.89 -9.44 21.70
C SER A 31 8.19 -9.14 20.22
N ALA A 32 7.47 -9.79 19.30
CA ALA A 32 7.60 -9.56 17.86
C ALA A 32 7.01 -8.21 17.40
N ASN A 33 6.17 -7.55 18.22
CA ASN A 33 5.50 -6.30 17.83
C ASN A 33 6.51 -5.21 17.43
N ALA A 34 7.62 -5.05 18.16
CA ALA A 34 8.63 -4.05 17.84
C ALA A 34 9.28 -4.31 16.46
N ILE A 35 9.63 -5.57 16.18
CA ILE A 35 10.24 -5.99 14.92
C ILE A 35 9.26 -5.80 13.76
N ILE A 36 8.01 -6.24 13.93
CA ILE A 36 6.93 -6.10 12.94
C ILE A 36 6.75 -4.63 12.54
N ARG A 37 6.80 -3.71 13.50
CA ARG A 37 6.66 -2.27 13.22
C ARG A 37 7.84 -1.73 12.43
N ILE A 38 9.08 -2.11 12.77
CA ILE A 38 10.28 -1.69 12.02
C ILE A 38 10.18 -2.18 10.57
N VAL A 39 9.81 -3.44 10.38
CA VAL A 39 9.56 -4.03 9.05
C VAL A 39 8.45 -3.25 8.33
N GLY A 40 7.36 -2.92 9.03
CA GLY A 40 6.27 -2.10 8.50
C GLY A 40 6.72 -0.73 8.00
N ILE A 41 7.60 -0.04 8.73
CA ILE A 41 8.18 1.26 8.31
C ILE A 41 8.97 1.10 7.02
N ILE A 42 9.87 0.11 6.96
CA ILE A 42 10.70 -0.16 5.78
C ILE A 42 9.81 -0.45 4.56
N ILE A 43 8.80 -1.31 4.74
CA ILE A 43 7.84 -1.64 3.69
C ILE A 43 7.02 -0.42 3.26
N GLY A 44 6.61 0.42 4.21
CA GLY A 44 5.87 1.65 3.92
C GLY A 44 6.68 2.63 3.06
N VAL A 45 7.97 2.83 3.38
CA VAL A 45 8.87 3.66 2.57
C VAL A 45 9.05 3.07 1.17
N LEU A 46 9.29 1.76 1.07
CA LEU A 46 9.42 1.08 -0.22
C LEU A 46 8.15 1.21 -1.06
N ALA A 47 6.96 1.15 -0.44
CA ALA A 47 5.70 1.30 -1.14
C ALA A 47 5.56 2.67 -1.81
N VAL A 48 5.97 3.75 -1.13
CA VAL A 48 5.94 5.11 -1.71
C VAL A 48 6.90 5.21 -2.89
N ILE A 49 8.12 4.69 -2.75
CA ILE A 49 9.09 4.63 -3.85
C ILE A 49 8.50 3.87 -5.04
N TYR A 50 7.89 2.70 -4.80
CA TYR A 50 7.28 1.91 -5.84
C TYR A 50 6.09 2.61 -6.50
N MET A 51 5.23 3.33 -5.75
CA MET A 51 4.15 4.10 -6.35
C MET A 51 4.68 5.16 -7.34
N ILE A 52 5.75 5.87 -6.98
CA ILE A 52 6.36 6.89 -7.86
C ILE A 52 6.98 6.24 -9.09
N VAL A 53 7.76 5.17 -8.91
CA VAL A 53 8.43 4.47 -10.01
C VAL A 53 7.42 3.84 -10.95
N GLU A 54 6.37 3.22 -10.42
CA GLU A 54 5.29 2.63 -11.18
C GLU A 54 4.59 3.67 -12.08
N GLU A 55 4.28 4.86 -11.53
CA GLU A 55 3.58 5.90 -12.29
C GLU A 55 4.48 6.56 -13.34
N ARG A 56 5.78 6.73 -13.05
CA ARG A 56 6.75 7.31 -14.00
C ARG A 56 7.18 6.36 -15.12
N MET A 57 7.42 5.10 -14.79
CA MET A 57 8.03 4.13 -15.70
C MET A 57 7.02 3.15 -16.31
N ASN A 58 5.75 3.20 -15.89
CA ASN A 58 4.69 2.27 -16.31
C ASN A 58 5.10 0.79 -16.13
N LEU A 59 5.86 0.52 -15.07
CA LEU A 59 6.36 -0.83 -14.77
C LEU A 59 5.39 -1.56 -13.85
N ALA A 60 4.91 -2.72 -14.32
CA ALA A 60 4.23 -3.68 -13.47
C ALA A 60 5.27 -4.52 -12.70
N PHE A 61 5.58 -4.12 -11.45
CA PHE A 61 6.57 -4.84 -10.62
C PHE A 61 6.19 -6.30 -10.32
N PHE A 62 4.89 -6.59 -10.20
CA PHE A 62 4.36 -7.96 -10.27
C PHE A 62 3.43 -8.03 -11.48
N SER A 63 3.90 -8.67 -12.56
CA SER A 63 3.10 -8.91 -13.76
C SER A 63 2.49 -10.31 -13.71
N GLY A 64 1.18 -10.39 -13.91
CA GLY A 64 0.46 -11.65 -14.14
C GLY A 64 -0.11 -11.66 -15.55
N ARG A 65 -0.26 -12.85 -16.16
CA ARG A 65 -0.80 -13.04 -17.52
C ARG A 65 -2.15 -12.35 -17.80
N SER A 66 -2.87 -11.91 -16.76
CA SER A 66 -4.20 -11.28 -16.85
C SER A 66 -4.22 -9.79 -16.47
N GLN A 67 -3.07 -9.11 -16.33
CA GLN A 67 -3.03 -7.65 -16.13
C GLN A 67 -3.22 -6.90 -17.46
N SER A 68 -4.35 -7.09 -18.14
CA SER A 68 -4.59 -6.58 -19.49
C SER A 68 -4.99 -5.09 -19.59
N ALA A 69 -4.72 -4.25 -18.58
CA ALA A 69 -5.23 -2.87 -18.58
C ALA A 69 -4.28 -1.82 -17.96
N GLY A 70 -3.02 -2.16 -17.66
CA GLY A 70 -2.10 -1.21 -17.02
C GLY A 70 -2.64 -0.66 -15.70
N SER A 71 -3.44 -1.44 -14.98
CA SER A 71 -3.99 -1.15 -13.66
C SER A 71 -3.16 -1.90 -12.63
N ASN A 72 -1.93 -1.44 -12.42
CA ASN A 72 -1.07 -1.97 -11.38
C ASN A 72 -1.57 -1.37 -10.05
N ALA A 73 -2.03 -2.21 -9.12
CA ALA A 73 -2.39 -1.80 -7.75
C ALA A 73 -1.42 -2.42 -6.72
N ASN A 74 -0.30 -2.98 -7.19
CA ASN A 74 0.63 -3.72 -6.36
C ASN A 74 1.28 -2.82 -5.32
N ALA A 75 1.71 -1.61 -5.72
CA ALA A 75 2.28 -0.65 -4.78
C ALA A 75 1.26 -0.24 -3.69
N SER A 76 -0.04 -0.23 -4.01
CA SER A 76 -1.12 -0.02 -3.04
C SER A 76 -1.26 -1.17 -2.04
N VAL A 77 -1.06 -2.43 -2.46
CA VAL A 77 -1.00 -3.57 -1.54
C VAL A 77 0.16 -3.44 -0.57
N VAL A 78 1.36 -3.10 -1.09
CA VAL A 78 2.57 -2.94 -0.28
C VAL A 78 2.41 -1.77 0.71
N ALA A 79 1.78 -0.67 0.28
CA ALA A 79 1.47 0.44 1.17
C ALA A 79 0.47 0.02 2.26
N GLY A 80 -0.56 -0.75 1.90
CA GLY A 80 -1.51 -1.28 2.87
C GLY A 80 -0.86 -2.22 3.90
N LEU A 81 0.08 -3.05 3.46
CA LEU A 81 0.91 -3.87 4.34
C LEU A 81 1.73 -3.00 5.31
N GLY A 82 2.43 -1.98 4.82
CA GLY A 82 3.17 -1.05 5.68
C GLY A 82 2.29 -0.37 6.74
N ILE A 83 1.17 0.22 6.32
CA ILE A 83 0.19 0.87 7.20
C ILE A 83 -0.32 -0.11 8.26
N ALA A 84 -0.73 -1.30 7.82
CA ALA A 84 -1.25 -2.33 8.69
C ALA A 84 -0.22 -2.76 9.72
N LEU A 85 1.05 -2.95 9.37
CA LEU A 85 2.08 -3.42 10.31
C LEU A 85 2.52 -2.34 11.32
N ILE A 86 2.50 -1.05 10.96
CA ILE A 86 2.92 0.04 11.85
C ILE A 86 1.84 0.37 12.89
N SER A 87 0.57 0.27 12.49
CA SER A 87 -0.59 0.74 13.27
C SER A 87 -0.69 0.04 14.63
N GLN A 88 -1.27 0.66 15.64
CA GLN A 88 -1.53 0.04 16.95
C GLN A 88 -3.03 -0.06 17.23
N SER A 89 -3.84 0.73 16.54
CA SER A 89 -5.30 0.75 16.68
C SER A 89 -5.97 0.90 15.33
N TRP A 90 -7.27 0.59 15.27
CA TRP A 90 -8.10 0.84 14.09
C TRP A 90 -8.07 2.30 13.64
N VAL A 91 -7.99 3.24 14.59
CA VAL A 91 -7.88 4.67 14.28
C VAL A 91 -6.59 4.96 13.49
N GLN A 92 -5.47 4.32 13.85
CA GLN A 92 -4.21 4.48 13.12
C GLN A 92 -4.26 3.85 11.74
N VAL A 93 -4.98 2.73 11.56
CA VAL A 93 -5.19 2.13 10.23
C VAL A 93 -5.98 3.08 9.34
N LEU A 94 -7.07 3.64 9.85
CA LEU A 94 -7.90 4.60 9.11
C LEU A 94 -7.11 5.87 8.75
N ALA A 95 -6.38 6.43 9.72
CA ALA A 95 -5.52 7.59 9.48
C ALA A 95 -4.44 7.29 8.43
N GLY A 96 -3.76 6.14 8.55
CA GLY A 96 -2.75 5.71 7.58
C GLY A 96 -3.33 5.48 6.18
N ALA A 97 -4.52 4.89 6.09
CA ALA A 97 -5.22 4.71 4.81
C ALA A 97 -5.59 6.05 4.16
N LEU A 98 -6.07 7.03 4.93
CA LEU A 98 -6.34 8.38 4.42
C LEU A 98 -5.06 9.06 3.91
N VAL A 99 -3.95 8.94 4.64
CA VAL A 99 -2.65 9.44 4.19
C VAL A 99 -2.21 8.73 2.90
N GLY A 100 -2.34 7.40 2.83
CA GLY A 100 -2.02 6.62 1.64
C GLY A 100 -2.87 7.00 0.43
N ILE A 101 -4.16 7.30 0.61
CA ILE A 101 -5.03 7.83 -0.44
C ILE A 101 -4.51 9.20 -0.91
N GLY A 102 -4.14 10.09 0.01
CA GLY A 102 -3.53 11.37 -0.32
C GLY A 102 -2.25 11.20 -1.15
N VAL A 103 -1.37 10.27 -0.77
CA VAL A 103 -0.16 9.94 -1.54
C VAL A 103 -0.51 9.43 -2.94
N ILE A 104 -1.49 8.54 -3.09
CA ILE A 104 -1.94 8.05 -4.41
C ILE A 104 -2.41 9.21 -5.29
N VAL A 105 -3.23 10.13 -4.76
CA VAL A 105 -3.72 11.29 -5.50
C VAL A 105 -2.56 12.19 -5.93
N VAL A 106 -1.65 12.51 -5.02
CA VAL A 106 -0.46 13.34 -5.32
C VAL A 106 0.40 12.66 -6.40
N VAL A 107 0.75 11.38 -6.22
CA VAL A 107 1.57 10.65 -7.19
C VAL A 107 0.91 10.60 -8.56
N SER A 108 -0.39 10.29 -8.63
CA SER A 108 -1.14 10.29 -9.89
C SER A 108 -1.17 11.67 -10.55
N THR A 109 -1.23 12.75 -9.79
CA THR A 109 -1.32 14.12 -10.34
C THR A 109 0.02 14.58 -10.90
N PHE A 110 1.12 14.31 -10.20
CA PHE A 110 2.44 14.85 -10.53
C PHE A 110 3.29 13.93 -11.41
N PHE A 111 3.05 12.62 -11.37
CA PHE A 111 3.92 11.63 -12.00
C PHE A 111 3.22 10.79 -13.08
N GLN A 112 1.92 10.99 -13.34
CA GLN A 112 1.29 10.40 -14.51
C GLN A 112 2.02 10.81 -15.78
N LYS A 113 2.58 9.83 -16.47
CA LYS A 113 3.13 10.03 -17.80
C LYS A 113 2.00 10.50 -18.71
N LYS A 114 2.05 11.76 -19.16
CA LYS A 114 1.19 12.25 -20.25
C LYS A 114 1.51 11.40 -21.47
N THR A 115 0.56 10.58 -21.89
CA THR A 115 0.59 9.95 -23.22
C THR A 115 0.31 11.06 -24.23
N THR A 116 1.37 11.75 -24.66
CA THR A 116 1.41 12.48 -25.94
C THR A 116 1.60 11.49 -27.07
#